data_AF-A0AAE4ZXE8-F1
#
_entry.id   AF-A0AAE4ZXE8-F1
#
_cell.length_a   1.000
_cell.length_b   1.000
_cell.length_c   1.000
_cell.angle_alpha   90.00
_cell.angle_beta   90.00
_cell.angle_gamma   90.00
#
_symmetry.space_group_name_H-M   'P 1'
#
loop_
_entity.id
_entity.type
_entity.pdbx_description
1 polymer ?
#
loop_
_entity_poly.entity_id
_entity_poly.type
_entity_poly.pdbx_seq_one_letter_code
_entity_poly.pdbx_strand_id
1 'polypeptide(L)' 'IAGLFKAYGEGKVPEGSTVVCVLTGNGLKDPDTAVELRGDVKRVPCELPEIEKAIRAE' A
#
# COMPACT_ATOMS: atom_id res chain seq x y z
N ILE A 1 -3.44 2.14 -12.42
CA ILE A 1 -4.17 1.23 -11.51
C ILE A 1 -5.54 1.76 -11.12
N ALA A 2 -5.68 2.97 -10.56
CA ALA A 2 -6.99 3.55 -10.22
C ALA A 2 -8.02 3.50 -11.37
N GLY A 3 -7.60 3.82 -12.59
CA GLY A 3 -8.46 3.71 -13.77
C GLY A 3 -8.94 2.28 -14.08
N LEU A 4 -8.10 1.26 -13.84
CA LEU A 4 -8.49 -0.14 -13.98
C LEU A 4 -9.54 -0.52 -12.94
N PHE A 5 -9.34 -0.12 -11.67
CA PHE A 5 -10.30 -0.37 -10.60
C PHE A 5 -11.68 0.23 -10.93
N LYS A 6 -11.71 1.48 -11.41
CA LYS A 6 -12.94 2.14 -11.86
C LYS A 6 -13.58 1.41 -13.04
N ALA A 7 -12.81 1.11 -14.09
CA ALA A 7 -13.31 0.43 -15.29
C ALA A 7 -13.86 -0.97 -14.99
N TYR A 8 -13.25 -1.70 -14.05
CA TYR A 8 -13.74 -2.99 -13.59
C TYR A 8 -15.07 -2.85 -12.85
N GLY A 9 -15.20 -1.88 -11.93
CA GLY A 9 -16.48 -1.59 -11.28
C GLY A 9 -17.60 -1.15 -12.24
N GLU A 10 -17.24 -0.57 -13.38
CA GLU A 10 -18.16 -0.23 -14.47
C GLU A 10 -18.43 -1.40 -15.43
N GLY A 11 -17.88 -2.59 -15.19
CA GLY A 11 -18.06 -3.79 -16.04
C GLY A 11 -17.34 -3.73 -17.39
N LYS A 12 -16.42 -2.78 -17.59
CA LYS A 12 -15.69 -2.60 -18.86
C LYS A 12 -14.53 -3.57 -19.03
N VAL A 13 -14.11 -4.21 -17.93
CA VAL A 13 -13.04 -5.21 -17.92
C VAL A 13 -13.64 -6.53 -17.44
N PRO A 14 -13.68 -7.57 -18.29
CA PRO A 14 -14.20 -8.87 -17.90
C PRO A 14 -13.38 -9.50 -16.78
N GLU A 15 -14.05 -10.22 -15.88
CA GLU A 15 -13.39 -11.05 -14.88
C GLU A 15 -12.49 -12.10 -15.55
N GLY A 16 -11.34 -12.39 -14.94
CA GLY A 16 -10.35 -13.31 -15.50
C GLY A 16 -9.45 -12.74 -16.61
N SER A 17 -9.61 -11.46 -16.98
CA SER A 17 -8.73 -10.82 -17.96
C SER A 17 -7.29 -10.65 -17.45
N THR A 18 -6.31 -10.92 -18.31
CA THR A 18 -4.92 -10.53 -18.06
C THR A 18 -4.70 -9.09 -18.54
N VAL A 19 -4.32 -8.19 -17.61
CA VAL A 19 -4.13 -6.76 -17.90
C VAL A 19 -2.71 -6.34 -17.56
N VAL A 20 -2.09 -5.55 -18.44
CA VAL A 20 -0.79 -4.90 -18.17
C VAL A 20 -1.02 -3.44 -17.83
N CYS A 21 -0.56 -3.01 -16.65
CA CYS A 21 -0.55 -1.60 -16.24
C CYS A 21 0.85 -1.03 -16.38
N VAL A 22 1.02 -0.03 -17.23
CA VAL A 22 2.29 0.70 -17.33
C VAL A 22 2.38 1.72 -16.20
N LEU A 23 3.39 1.57 -15.34
CA LEU A 23 3.73 2.53 -14.30
C LEU A 23 4.88 3.41 -14.81
N THR A 24 4.58 4.66 -15.12
CA THR A 24 5.50 5.56 -15.84
C THR A 24 6.59 6.18 -14.95
N GLY A 25 6.48 6.08 -13.62
CA GLY A 25 7.41 6.65 -12.66
C GLY A 25 7.70 5.70 -11.48
N ASN A 26 8.89 5.84 -10.88
CA ASN A 26 9.24 5.16 -9.64
C ASN A 26 8.66 5.92 -8.44
N GLY A 27 8.21 5.20 -7.40
CA GLY A 27 7.63 5.80 -6.20
C GLY A 27 8.58 6.75 -5.44
N LEU A 28 9.90 6.54 -5.55
CA LEU A 28 10.92 7.40 -4.92
C LEU A 28 10.94 8.84 -5.48
N LYS A 29 10.25 9.11 -6.58
CA LYS A 29 10.14 10.46 -7.15
C LYS A 29 9.23 11.39 -6.33
N ASP A 30 8.37 10.84 -5.47
CA ASP A 30 7.43 11.61 -4.65
C ASP A 30 7.41 11.07 -3.21
N PRO A 31 8.48 11.31 -2.44
CA PRO A 31 8.59 10.83 -1.07
C PRO A 31 7.61 11.54 -0.13
N ASP A 32 7.22 12.79 -0.42
CA ASP A 32 6.33 13.57 0.43
C ASP A 32 4.94 12.93 0.48
N THR A 33 4.35 12.61 -0.68
CA THR A 33 3.07 11.88 -0.73
C THR A 33 3.15 10.53 -0.01
N ALA A 34 4.27 9.81 -0.14
CA ALA A 34 4.46 8.53 0.54
C ALA A 34 4.48 8.69 2.07
N VAL A 35 5.09 9.76 2.57
CA VAL A 35 5.12 10.08 4.00
C VAL A 35 3.74 10.56 4.47
N GLU A 36 3.04 11.39 3.72
CA GLU A 36 1.70 11.90 4.10
C GLU A 36 0.64 10.80 4.18
N LEU A 37 0.67 9.84 3.24
CA LEU A 37 -0.31 8.76 3.16
C LEU A 37 0.07 7.50 3.96
N ARG A 38 1.17 7.53 4.71
CA ARG A 38 1.62 6.37 5.49
C ARG A 38 0.64 6.05 6.62
N GLY A 39 0.60 4.78 7.01
CA GLY A 39 -0.07 4.36 8.24
C GLY A 39 0.67 4.83 9.50
N ASP A 40 0.01 4.75 10.65
CA ASP A 40 0.61 5.17 11.92
C ASP A 40 1.85 4.33 12.27
N VAL A 41 2.93 5.02 12.64
CA VAL A 41 4.15 4.38 13.12
C VAL A 41 4.00 4.11 14.62
N LYS A 42 3.84 2.85 14.98
CA LYS A 42 3.74 2.42 16.38
C LYS A 42 5.09 2.62 17.08
N ARG A 43 5.12 3.54 18.04
CA ARG A 43 6.27 3.75 18.93
C ARG A 43 6.21 2.75 20.09
N VAL A 44 7.32 2.05 20.32
CA VAL A 44 7.46 1.06 21.39
C VAL A 44 8.71 1.36 22.22
N PRO A 45 8.70 1.07 23.54
CA PRO A 45 9.90 1.16 24.37
C PRO A 45 11.04 0.29 23.82
N CYS A 46 12.29 0.69 24.06
CA CYS A 46 13.48 -0.04 23.63
C CYS A 46 13.79 -1.21 24.59
N GLU A 47 12.78 -2.02 24.87
CA GLU A 47 12.84 -3.15 25.79
C GLU A 47 12.37 -4.40 25.07
N LEU A 48 13.17 -5.46 25.13
CA LEU A 48 12.89 -6.70 24.39
C LEU A 48 11.47 -7.24 24.63
N PRO A 49 10.94 -7.29 25.87
CA PRO A 49 9.57 -7.77 26.13
C PRO A 49 8.49 -6.92 25.44
N GLU A 50 8.67 -5.60 25.38
CA GLU A 50 7.70 -4.69 24.76
C GLU A 50 7.72 -4.79 23.23
N ILE A 51 8.90 -4.97 22.65
CA ILE A 51 9.07 -5.21 21.21
C ILE A 51 8.42 -6.55 20.81
N GLU A 52 8.68 -7.63 21.55
CA GLU A 52 8.08 -8.94 21.27
C GLU A 52 6.55 -8.90 21.35
N LYS A 53 6.00 -8.26 22.38
CA LYS A 53 4.54 -8.08 22.52
C LYS A 53 3.97 -7.28 21.36
N ALA A 54 4.65 -6.23 20.90
CA ALA A 54 4.18 -5.39 19.81
C ALA A 54 4.13 -6.13 18.46
N ILE A 55 5.11 -7.02 18.20
CA ILE A 55 5.20 -7.81 16.97
C ILE A 55 4.22 -8.99 16.98
N ARG A 56 4.03 -9.65 18.12
CA ARG A 56 3.15 -10.84 18.24
C ARG A 56 1.67 -10.54 18.41
N ALA A 57 1.30 -9.28 18.61
CA ALA A 57 -0.10 -8.84 18.76
C ALA A 57 -0.81 -8.59 17.41
N GLU A 58 -0.13 -8.87 16.29
CA GLU A 58 -0.66 -8.93 14.93
C GLU A 58 -1.01 -10.38 14.53
#